data_AF-A0A6N3GSV4-F1
#
_entry.id   AF-A0A6N3GSV4-F1
#
_cell.length_a   1.000
_cell.length_b   1.000
_cell.length_c   1.000
_cell.angle_alpha   90.00
_cell.angle_beta   90.00
_cell.angle_gamma   90.00
#
_symmetry.space_group_name_H-M   'P 1'
#
loop_
_entity.id
_entity.type
_entity.pdbx_description
1 polymer ?
#
loop_
_entity_poly.entity_id
_entity_poly.type
_entity_poly.pdbx_seq_one_letter_code
_entity_poly.pdbx_strand_id
1 'polypeptide(L)'
;MLDALMRDTKIKPKKLRREGYTTGTLRRKNGEIIPVTLTGRVVDSYLAIHGDHSCMYIRLGDEEINTEIINVYRDVLIHNTIDIDLKEK
;
A
#
# COMPACT_ATOMS: atom_id res chain seq x y z
N MET A 1 -2.20 8.11 9.24
CA MET A 1 -0.84 7.90 8.72
C MET A 1 -0.55 6.41 8.79
N LEU A 2 -0.04 5.82 7.72
CA LEU A 2 0.24 4.38 7.65
C LEU A 2 1.74 4.14 7.53
N ASP A 3 2.26 3.21 8.34
CA ASP A 3 3.64 2.79 8.22
C ASP A 3 3.81 1.85 7.02
N ALA A 4 4.71 2.24 6.12
CA ALA A 4 5.12 1.49 4.94
C ALA A 4 6.56 1.02 5.10
N LEU A 5 6.81 -0.22 4.68
CA LEU A 5 8.14 -0.80 4.62
C LEU A 5 8.54 -1.03 3.16
N MET A 6 9.78 -0.72 2.81
CA MET A 6 10.33 -1.07 1.50
C MET A 6 10.33 -2.59 1.35
N ARG A 7 9.76 -3.07 0.25
CA ARG A 7 9.52 -4.49 0.03
C ARG A 7 10.70 -5.16 -0.66
N ASP A 8 11.14 -6.30 -0.14
CA ASP A 8 11.99 -7.22 -0.90
C ASP A 8 11.18 -7.93 -2.01
N THR A 9 11.52 -7.64 -3.26
CA THR A 9 10.87 -8.20 -4.45
C THR A 9 11.13 -9.69 -4.65
N LYS A 10 12.14 -10.26 -3.98
CA LYS A 10 12.40 -11.71 -3.97
C LYS A 10 11.33 -12.48 -3.20
N ILE A 11 10.66 -11.83 -2.25
CA ILE A 11 9.58 -12.45 -1.47
C ILE A 11 8.29 -12.42 -2.29
N LYS A 12 7.71 -13.62 -2.49
CA LYS A 12 6.44 -13.78 -3.21
C LYS A 12 5.32 -13.05 -2.48
N PRO A 13 4.46 -12.25 -3.16
CA PRO A 13 3.33 -11.55 -2.56
C PRO A 13 2.42 -12.45 -1.73
N LYS A 14 2.20 -13.69 -2.19
CA LYS A 14 1.36 -14.68 -1.50
C LYS A 14 1.84 -15.00 -0.08
N LYS A 15 3.15 -14.95 0.18
CA LYS A 15 3.72 -15.18 1.52
C LYS A 15 3.38 -13.99 2.43
N LEU A 16 3.64 -12.77 1.95
CA LEU A 16 3.33 -11.53 2.68
C LEU A 16 1.85 -11.41 3.02
N ARG A 17 0.96 -11.77 2.08
CA ARG A 17 -0.49 -11.79 2.32
C ARG A 17 -0.93 -12.76 3.40
N ARG A 18 -0.28 -13.93 3.51
CA ARG A 18 -0.54 -14.90 4.59
C ARG A 18 -0.09 -14.37 5.95
N GLU A 19 0.89 -13.48 5.97
CA GLU A 19 1.39 -12.81 7.17
C GLU A 19 0.56 -11.54 7.52
N GLY A 20 -0.48 -11.24 6.75
CA GLY A 20 -1.38 -10.10 7.00
C GLY A 20 -0.94 -8.78 6.38
N TYR A 21 0.02 -8.82 5.45
CA TYR A 21 0.47 -7.63 4.72
C TYR A 21 -0.24 -7.46 3.38
N THR A 22 -0.44 -6.20 3.01
CA THR A 22 -0.84 -5.77 1.67
C THR A 22 0.41 -5.30 0.94
N THR A 23 0.59 -5.75 -0.30
CA THR A 23 1.67 -5.21 -1.14
C THR A 23 1.24 -3.88 -1.74
N GLY A 24 2.20 -3.08 -2.19
CA GLY A 24 1.87 -1.90 -2.95
C GLY A 24 3.03 -1.36 -3.74
N THR A 25 2.72 -0.36 -4.57
CA THR A 25 3.68 0.33 -5.41
C THR A 25 3.56 1.82 -5.16
N LEU A 26 4.66 2.47 -4.75
CA LEU A 26 4.74 3.91 -4.60
C LEU A 26 5.46 4.52 -5.81
N ARG A 27 4.76 5.37 -6.56
CA ARG A 27 5.36 6.20 -7.63
C ARG A 27 5.72 7.57 -7.07
N ARG A 28 7.02 7.86 -6.99
CA ARG A 28 7.56 9.13 -6.51
C ARG A 28 7.51 10.20 -7.60
N LYS A 29 7.57 11.47 -7.21
CA LYS A 29 7.61 12.62 -8.14
C LYS A 29 8.80 12.62 -9.08
N ASN A 30 9.93 12.09 -8.60
CA ASN A 30 11.16 11.92 -9.39
C ASN A 30 11.05 10.82 -10.47
N GLY A 31 9.91 10.12 -10.56
CA GLY A 31 9.68 9.02 -11.49
C GLY A 31 10.11 7.65 -10.96
N GLU A 32 10.66 7.58 -9.74
CA GLU A 32 11.05 6.32 -9.10
C GLU A 32 9.83 5.51 -8.67
N ILE A 33 9.95 4.18 -8.80
CA ILE A 33 8.89 3.24 -8.42
C ILE A 33 9.43 2.36 -7.29
N ILE A 34 8.87 2.53 -6.10
CA ILE A 34 9.29 1.84 -4.89
C ILE A 34 8.24 0.79 -4.52
N PRO A 35 8.58 -0.51 -4.52
CA PRO A 35 7.68 -1.53 -4.01
C PRO A 35 7.62 -1.42 -2.49
N VAL A 36 6.42 -1.36 -1.93
CA VAL A 36 6.18 -1.22 -0.50
C VAL A 36 5.31 -2.35 0.03
N THR A 37 5.31 -2.47 1.36
CA THR A 37 4.46 -3.36 2.14
C THR A 37 3.81 -2.57 3.25
N LEU A 38 2.51 -2.80 3.44
CA LEU A 38 1.66 -2.14 4.42
C LEU A 38 0.94 -3.20 5.26
N THR A 39 0.56 -2.85 6.48
CA THR A 39 -0.27 -3.75 7.31
C THR A 39 -1.68 -3.81 6.74
N GLY A 40 -2.12 -4.98 6.27
CA GLY A 40 -3.36 -5.09 5.48
C GLY A 40 -4.61 -4.67 6.25
N ARG A 41 -4.72 -5.05 7.53
CA ARG A 41 -5.84 -4.60 8.39
C ARG A 41 -5.94 -3.08 8.49
N VAL A 42 -4.80 -2.39 8.53
CA VAL A 42 -4.76 -0.92 8.62
C VAL A 42 -5.19 -0.30 7.30
N VAL A 43 -4.73 -0.87 6.17
CA VAL A 43 -5.15 -0.46 4.82
C VAL A 43 -6.65 -0.65 4.64
N ASP A 44 -7.18 -1.83 4.94
CA ASP A 44 -8.61 -2.13 4.81
C ASP A 44 -9.46 -1.18 5.68
N SER A 45 -9.03 -0.92 6.92
CA SER A 45 -9.73 0.01 7.82
C SER A 45 -9.69 1.45 7.30
N TYR A 46 -8.55 1.87 6.73
CA TYR A 46 -8.41 3.19 6.13
C TYR A 46 -9.32 3.36 4.91
N LEU A 47 -9.32 2.38 4.01
CA LEU A 47 -10.16 2.39 2.81
C LEU A 47 -11.65 2.35 3.13
N ALA A 48 -12.05 1.64 4.19
CA ALA A 48 -13.44 1.62 4.63
C ALA A 48 -13.94 3.01 5.10
N ILE A 49 -13.05 3.86 5.61
CA ILE A 49 -13.40 5.20 6.10
C ILE A 49 -13.31 6.25 4.98
N HIS A 50 -12.26 6.18 4.16
CA HIS A 50 -11.91 7.26 3.22
C HIS A 50 -12.22 6.94 1.76
N GLY A 51 -12.42 5.67 1.41
CA GLY A 51 -12.66 5.20 0.05
C GLY A 51 -11.39 5.02 -0.78
N ASP A 52 -11.58 4.44 -1.97
CA ASP A 52 -10.51 3.88 -2.82
C ASP A 52 -9.69 4.90 -3.61
N HIS A 53 -10.16 6.14 -3.69
CA HIS A 53 -9.48 7.24 -4.41
C HIS A 53 -9.06 8.36 -3.46
N SER A 54 -8.92 8.04 -2.17
CA SER A 54 -8.53 9.01 -1.15
C SER A 54 -7.02 9.29 -1.16
N CYS A 55 -6.63 10.35 -0.44
CA CYS A 55 -5.22 10.71 -0.24
C CYS A 55 -4.75 10.20 1.10
N MET A 56 -3.61 9.53 1.11
CA MET A 56 -3.04 8.87 2.29
C MET A 56 -1.63 9.38 2.57
N TYR A 57 -1.37 9.70 3.83
CA TYR A 57 0.00 9.89 4.31
C TYR A 57 0.61 8.54 4.67
N ILE A 58 1.68 8.18 3.99
CA ILE A 58 2.50 7.01 4.30
C ILE A 58 3.83 7.43 4.91
N ARG A 59 4.31 6.67 5.88
CA ARG A 59 5.66 6.82 6.43
C ARG A 59 6.55 5.73 5.87
N LEU A 60 7.62 6.09 5.17
CA LEU A 60 8.59 5.16 4.60
C LEU A 60 9.97 5.45 5.20
N GLY A 61 10.39 4.63 6.17
CA GLY A 61 11.56 4.94 6.98
C GLY A 61 11.33 6.21 7.81
N ASP A 62 12.18 7.22 7.63
CA ASP A 62 12.07 8.52 8.31
C ASP A 62 11.30 9.58 7.50
N GLU A 63 10.83 9.24 6.29
CA GLU A 63 10.11 10.16 5.42
C GLU A 63 8.59 10.00 5.53
N GLU A 64 7.88 11.14 5.61
CA GLU A 64 6.42 11.20 5.47
C GLU A 64 6.05 11.68 4.07
N ILE A 65 5.25 10.88 3.37
CA ILE A 65 4.95 11.08 1.95
C ILE A 65 3.44 11.19 1.80
N ASN A 66 2.99 12.31 1.23
CA ASN A 66 1.59 12.49 0.84
C ASN A 66 1.33 11.78 -0.48
N THR A 67 0.41 10.82 -0.48
CA THR A 67 0.11 10.00 -1.65
C THR A 67 -1.36 10.03 -2.01
N GLU A 68 -1.64 9.82 -3.28
CA GLU A 68 -2.96 9.56 -3.83
C GLU A 68 -3.07 8.08 -4.18
N ILE A 69 -4.20 7.47 -3.83
CA ILE A 69 -4.50 6.09 -4.22
C ILE A 69 -5.01 6.09 -5.66
N ILE A 70 -4.24 5.44 -6.54
CA ILE A 70 -4.57 5.31 -7.96
C ILE A 70 -5.46 4.10 -8.17
N ASN A 71 -5.14 2.98 -7.54
CA ASN A 71 -5.90 1.74 -7.63
C ASN A 71 -5.78 0.93 -6.35
N VAL A 72 -6.85 0.17 -6.08
CA VAL A 72 -6.91 -0.82 -5.01
C VAL A 72 -7.30 -2.16 -5.63
N TYR A 73 -6.46 -3.17 -5.42
CA TYR A 73 -6.73 -4.53 -5.86
C TYR A 73 -7.15 -5.36 -4.65
N ARG A 74 -8.29 -6.02 -4.76
CA ARG A 74 -8.84 -6.88 -3.69
C ARG A 74 -8.92 -8.33 -4.14
N ASP A 75 -8.77 -9.25 -3.18
CA ASP A 75 -9.12 -10.64 -3.41
C ASP A 75 -10.64 -10.75 -3.62
N VAL A 76 -11.06 -11.50 -4.63
CA VAL A 76 -12.49 -11.61 -5.00
C VAL A 76 -13.29 -12.38 -3.95
N LEU A 77 -12.66 -13.34 -3.25
CA LEU A 77 -13.34 -14.22 -2.30
C LEU A 77 -13.26 -13.71 -0.87
N ILE A 78 -12.09 -13.19 -0.49
CA ILE A 78 -11.81 -12.75 0.88
C ILE A 78 -12.08 -11.25 1.05
N HIS A 79 -12.22 -10.51 -0.05
CA HIS A 79 -12.45 -9.06 -0.09
C HIS A 79 -11.41 -8.21 0.63
N ASN A 80 -10.25 -8.79 0.98
CA ASN A 80 -9.13 -8.07 1.57
C ASN A 80 -8.30 -7.39 0.48
N THR A 81 -7.66 -6.27 0.84
CA THR A 81 -6.77 -5.56 -0.09
C THR A 81 -5.48 -6.35 -0.27
N ILE A 82 -5.24 -6.80 -1.50
CA ILE A 82 -4.07 -7.62 -1.85
C ILE A 82 -2.92 -6.81 -2.43
N ASP A 83 -3.23 -5.68 -3.08
CA ASP A 83 -2.27 -4.77 -3.66
C ASP A 83 -2.83 -3.34 -3.74
N ILE A 84 -1.99 -2.31 -3.62
CA ILE A 84 -2.39 -0.91 -3.72
C ILE A 84 -1.37 -0.09 -4.52
N ASP A 85 -1.87 0.70 -5.47
CA ASP A 85 -1.06 1.62 -6.25
C ASP A 85 -1.17 3.03 -5.71
N LEU A 86 -0.04 3.60 -5.31
CA LEU A 86 0.10 4.91 -4.72
C LEU A 86 0.94 5.82 -5.62
N LYS A 87 0.55 7.09 -5.69
CA LYS A 87 1.32 8.13 -6.37
C LYS A 87 1.58 9.28 -5.42
N GLU A 88 2.83 9.70 -5.29
CA GLU A 88 3.19 10.88 -4.54
C GLU A 88 2.58 12.14 -5.17
N LYS A 89 1.91 12.95 -4.35
CA LYS A 89 1.25 14.20 -4.74
C LYS A 89 2.19 15.37 -4.76
#